data_AF-A0A520HV69-F1
#
_entry.id   AF-A0A520HV69-F1
#
_cell.length_a   1.000
_cell.length_b   1.000
_cell.length_c   1.000
_cell.angle_alpha   90.00
_cell.angle_beta   90.00
_cell.angle_gamma   90.00
#
_symmetry.space_group_name_H-M   'P 1'
#
loop_
_entity.id
_entity.type
_entity.pdbx_description
1 polymer ?
#
loop_
_entity_poly.entity_id
_entity_poly.type
_entity_poly.pdbx_seq_one_letter_code
_entity_poly.pdbx_strand_id
1 'polypeptide(L)'
;MAAKSAFCLIATLLASTAPAIAQTSPRAPSTDLTLNAAGYYEAPAANVLVFSNWYDGLFADSKISGVEIIQQGERIATNGDIRLSSTPGQWDAIGRLVDRKIDAATGAITVTLEYPDYKWRYRVRSEKRGGAVAVSVILDQPVPAALAGKAGFNLEFLPAAYFHHSYMADGVSGAFPVYPADAMI
;
A
#
# COMPACT_ATOMS: atom_id res chain seq x y z
N MET A 1 -33.18 -85.55 -5.59
CA MET A 1 -34.12 -84.62 -4.95
C MET A 1 -33.30 -83.70 -4.05
N ALA A 2 -33.30 -82.40 -4.35
CA ALA A 2 -32.37 -81.42 -3.81
C ALA A 2 -32.94 -80.71 -2.57
N ALA A 3 -32.07 -80.32 -1.65
CA ALA A 3 -32.30 -79.18 -0.77
C ALA A 3 -30.95 -78.57 -0.37
N LYS A 4 -30.62 -77.39 -0.92
CA LYS A 4 -29.54 -76.53 -0.43
C LYS A 4 -30.19 -75.38 0.32
N SER A 5 -29.95 -75.29 1.63
CA SER A 5 -30.39 -74.15 2.46
C SER A 5 -29.51 -72.94 2.18
N ALA A 6 -30.13 -71.84 1.74
CA ALA A 6 -29.49 -70.54 1.60
C ALA A 6 -29.66 -69.75 2.91
N PHE A 7 -28.55 -69.40 3.56
CA PHE A 7 -28.53 -68.50 4.71
C PHE A 7 -28.54 -67.05 4.20
N CYS A 8 -29.57 -66.28 4.54
CA CYS A 8 -29.67 -64.85 4.23
C CYS A 8 -29.10 -64.05 5.41
N LEU A 9 -27.97 -63.38 5.23
CA LEU A 9 -27.42 -62.44 6.20
C LEU A 9 -28.11 -61.07 5.97
N ILE A 10 -28.97 -60.66 6.90
CA ILE A 10 -29.52 -59.30 6.91
C ILE A 10 -28.52 -58.40 7.64
N ALA A 11 -27.83 -57.54 6.90
CA ALA A 11 -26.98 -56.50 7.47
C ALA A 11 -27.84 -55.27 7.83
N THR A 12 -28.07 -55.06 9.12
CA THR A 12 -28.73 -53.86 9.65
C THR A 12 -27.74 -52.69 9.67
N LEU A 13 -27.96 -51.71 8.80
CA LEU A 13 -27.25 -50.43 8.82
C LEU A 13 -27.79 -49.58 9.99
N LEU A 14 -26.99 -49.36 11.02
CA LEU A 14 -27.26 -48.35 12.05
C LEU A 14 -26.87 -46.98 11.52
N ALA A 15 -27.86 -46.16 11.16
CA ALA A 15 -27.65 -44.75 10.85
C ALA A 15 -27.49 -43.96 12.16
N SER A 16 -26.27 -43.55 12.48
CA SER A 16 -25.98 -42.63 13.58
C SER A 16 -26.23 -41.19 13.13
N THR A 17 -27.30 -40.57 13.63
CA THR A 17 -27.54 -39.13 13.47
C THR A 17 -26.65 -38.36 14.45
N ALA A 18 -25.47 -37.94 14.00
CA ALA A 18 -24.65 -36.98 14.75
C ALA A 18 -25.30 -35.58 14.65
N PRO A 19 -25.42 -34.82 15.75
CA PRO A 19 -25.90 -33.45 15.69
C PRO A 19 -24.85 -32.59 14.98
N ALA A 20 -25.25 -31.91 13.90
CA ALA A 20 -24.41 -30.93 13.23
C ALA A 20 -24.29 -29.69 14.13
N ILE A 21 -23.17 -29.58 14.84
CA ILE A 21 -22.81 -28.34 15.52
C ILE A 21 -22.40 -27.35 14.43
N ALA A 22 -23.22 -26.32 14.21
CA ALA A 22 -22.88 -25.22 13.31
C ALA A 22 -21.61 -24.53 13.81
N GLN A 23 -20.51 -24.71 13.09
CA GLN A 23 -19.28 -23.97 13.34
C GLN A 23 -19.54 -22.51 12.97
N THR A 24 -19.64 -21.62 13.97
CA THR A 24 -19.57 -20.18 13.73
C THR A 24 -18.20 -19.89 13.13
N SER A 25 -18.16 -19.53 11.85
CA SER A 25 -16.91 -19.12 11.21
C SER A 25 -16.30 -17.97 12.02
N PRO A 26 -15.02 -18.03 12.40
CA PRO A 26 -14.39 -16.91 13.08
C PRO A 26 -14.51 -15.66 12.19
N ARG A 27 -14.95 -14.55 12.78
CA ARG A 27 -15.04 -13.26 12.09
C ARG A 27 -13.65 -12.94 11.56
N ALA A 28 -13.54 -12.79 10.24
CA ALA A 28 -12.28 -12.39 9.62
C ALA A 28 -11.79 -11.09 10.27
N PRO A 29 -10.50 -10.99 10.62
CA PRO A 29 -9.94 -9.75 11.16
C PRO A 29 -10.19 -8.61 10.19
N SER A 30 -10.58 -7.44 10.70
CA SER A 30 -10.81 -6.27 9.87
C SER A 30 -9.51 -5.88 9.15
N THR A 31 -9.59 -5.67 7.85
CA THR A 31 -8.49 -5.13 7.04
C THR A 31 -8.47 -3.60 7.05
N ASP A 32 -9.26 -2.97 7.92
CA ASP A 32 -9.33 -1.52 8.03
C ASP A 32 -8.07 -0.95 8.66
N LEU A 33 -7.59 0.14 8.09
CA LEU A 33 -6.42 0.86 8.60
C LEU A 33 -6.79 1.73 9.79
N THR A 34 -5.92 1.71 10.80
CA THR A 34 -6.00 2.58 11.98
C THR A 34 -4.74 3.41 12.11
N LEU A 35 -4.87 4.67 12.54
CA LEU A 35 -3.72 5.49 12.91
C LEU A 35 -3.22 5.04 14.29
N ASN A 36 -1.94 4.72 14.41
CA ASN A 36 -1.36 4.26 15.66
C ASN A 36 -0.65 5.38 16.44
N ALA A 37 -0.16 5.05 17.63
CA ALA A 37 0.53 5.99 18.52
C ALA A 37 1.85 6.54 17.95
N ALA A 38 2.51 5.79 17.05
CA ALA A 38 3.69 6.25 16.33
C ALA A 38 3.34 7.17 15.14
N GLY A 39 2.06 7.37 14.85
CA GLY A 39 1.57 8.33 13.88
C GLY A 39 1.61 7.85 12.43
N TYR A 40 1.51 6.55 12.18
CA TYR A 40 1.32 5.97 10.84
C TYR A 40 0.10 5.04 10.80
N TYR A 41 -0.36 4.71 9.60
CA TYR A 41 -1.51 3.81 9.45
C TYR A 41 -1.06 2.35 9.51
N GLU A 42 -1.81 1.53 10.23
CA GLU A 42 -1.55 0.10 10.37
C GLU A 42 -2.83 -0.73 10.23
N ALA A 43 -2.67 -1.92 9.68
CA ALA A 43 -3.65 -3.00 9.62
C ALA A 43 -2.88 -4.33 9.72
N PRO A 44 -3.55 -5.48 9.92
CA PRO A 44 -2.87 -6.78 9.90
C PRO A 44 -2.00 -6.93 8.64
N ALA A 45 -0.69 -7.12 8.85
CA ALA A 45 0.32 -7.26 7.80
C ALA A 45 0.48 -6.08 6.81
N ALA A 46 0.00 -4.87 7.15
CA ALA A 46 0.17 -3.69 6.31
C ALA A 46 0.43 -2.43 7.14
N ASN A 47 1.41 -1.63 6.72
CA ASN A 47 1.67 -0.30 7.28
C ASN A 47 1.80 0.71 6.14
N VAL A 48 1.21 1.89 6.33
CA VAL A 48 1.41 3.04 5.43
C VAL A 48 2.03 4.17 6.24
N LEU A 49 3.32 4.41 5.98
CA LEU A 49 4.10 5.45 6.60
C LEU A 49 3.96 6.69 5.72
N VAL A 50 3.61 7.82 6.33
CA VAL A 50 3.44 9.09 5.61
C VAL A 50 4.42 10.06 6.21
N PHE A 51 5.58 10.19 5.58
CA PHE A 51 6.72 10.99 6.02
C PHE A 51 7.10 10.68 7.48
N SER A 52 7.02 9.40 7.86
CA SER A 52 7.46 8.92 9.19
C SER A 52 8.98 8.87 9.28
N ASN A 53 9.65 8.73 8.14
CA ASN A 53 11.07 8.91 7.96
C ASN A 53 11.31 10.19 7.16
N TRP A 54 12.44 10.85 7.41
CA TRP A 54 12.88 11.98 6.61
C TRP A 54 14.41 11.98 6.51
N TYR A 55 14.92 12.37 5.35
CA TYR A 55 16.33 12.61 5.11
C TYR A 55 16.52 14.07 4.67
N ASP A 56 17.61 14.69 5.10
CA ASP A 56 18.01 16.02 4.63
C ASP A 56 19.45 16.01 4.08
N GLY A 57 19.78 17.04 3.29
CA GLY A 57 21.13 17.26 2.79
C GLY A 57 21.66 16.17 1.84
N LEU A 58 22.85 15.64 2.13
CA LEU A 58 23.63 14.75 1.24
C LEU A 58 23.00 13.38 1.01
N PHE A 59 21.99 13.02 1.80
CA PHE A 59 21.29 11.72 1.73
C PHE A 59 19.85 11.88 1.21
N ALA A 60 19.59 12.97 0.49
CA ALA A 60 18.34 13.24 -0.23
C ALA A 60 17.88 12.10 -1.15
N ASP A 61 18.79 11.18 -1.48
CA ASP A 61 18.54 10.05 -2.35
C ASP A 61 18.50 8.69 -1.63
N SER A 62 18.30 8.67 -0.30
CA SER A 62 18.27 7.41 0.47
C SER A 62 17.10 6.49 0.09
N LYS A 63 16.15 6.97 -0.71
CA LYS A 63 14.94 6.29 -1.15
C LYS A 63 14.03 5.73 -0.03
N ILE A 64 14.14 6.26 1.19
CA ILE A 64 13.41 5.83 2.40
C ILE A 64 12.65 6.98 3.10
N SER A 65 11.78 7.68 2.37
CA SER A 65 10.95 8.78 2.88
C SER A 65 9.69 8.95 2.02
N GLY A 66 8.88 9.97 2.29
CA GLY A 66 7.63 10.24 1.60
C GLY A 66 6.51 9.32 2.08
N VAL A 67 5.59 8.98 1.18
CA VAL A 67 4.66 7.86 1.43
C VAL A 67 5.36 6.54 1.16
N GLU A 68 5.28 5.64 2.12
CA GLU A 68 5.90 4.32 2.07
C GLU A 68 4.89 3.25 2.48
N ILE A 69 4.99 2.07 1.89
CA ILE A 69 4.12 0.94 2.19
C ILE A 69 4.98 -0.24 2.61
N ILE A 70 4.65 -0.82 3.75
CA ILE A 70 5.20 -2.08 4.23
C ILE A 70 4.08 -3.11 4.19
N GLN A 71 4.30 -4.22 3.50
CA GLN A 71 3.35 -5.33 3.42
C GLN A 71 4.07 -6.62 3.85
N GLN A 72 3.49 -7.35 4.80
CA GLN A 72 4.05 -8.60 5.33
C GLN A 72 5.50 -8.48 5.84
N GLY A 73 5.85 -7.32 6.38
CA GLY A 73 7.20 -7.03 6.90
C GLY A 73 8.19 -6.51 5.84
N GLU A 74 7.81 -6.53 4.57
CA GLU A 74 8.65 -6.05 3.46
C GLU A 74 8.23 -4.65 3.03
N ARG A 75 9.21 -3.74 2.84
CA ARG A 75 8.94 -2.43 2.26
C ARG A 75 8.77 -2.58 0.75
N ILE A 76 7.58 -2.27 0.27
CA ILE A 76 7.18 -2.53 -1.12
C ILE A 76 7.03 -1.26 -1.95
N ALA A 77 6.87 -0.11 -1.30
CA ALA A 77 6.78 1.19 -1.96
C ALA A 77 7.43 2.28 -1.11
N THR A 78 8.06 3.25 -1.75
CA THR A 78 8.74 4.39 -1.11
C THR A 78 8.61 5.68 -1.92
N ASN A 79 9.13 6.78 -1.38
CA ASN A 79 9.33 8.06 -2.05
C ASN A 79 8.08 8.78 -2.55
N GLY A 80 6.89 8.37 -2.09
CA GLY A 80 5.62 9.01 -2.45
C GLY A 80 5.59 10.49 -2.11
N ASP A 81 6.00 11.33 -3.06
CA ASP A 81 6.13 12.79 -2.95
C ASP A 81 6.20 13.41 -4.36
N ILE A 82 6.12 14.74 -4.45
CA ILE A 82 6.43 15.45 -5.70
C ILE A 82 7.93 15.37 -5.97
N ARG A 83 8.30 14.89 -7.15
CA ARG A 83 9.65 14.87 -7.71
C ARG A 83 9.72 15.70 -8.98
N LEU A 84 10.91 16.21 -9.29
CA LEU A 84 11.17 17.02 -10.50
C LEU A 84 11.79 16.22 -11.66
N SER A 85 12.11 14.95 -11.42
CA SER A 85 12.70 14.01 -12.37
C SER A 85 11.94 12.69 -12.31
N SER A 86 11.92 11.96 -13.42
CA SER A 86 11.43 10.57 -13.45
C SER A 86 12.38 9.65 -12.70
N THR A 87 11.82 8.65 -12.03
CA THR A 87 12.59 7.58 -11.37
C THR A 87 13.00 6.49 -12.37
N PRO A 88 14.13 5.78 -12.16
CA PRO A 88 15.11 5.98 -11.09
C PRO A 88 16.08 7.12 -11.44
N GLY A 89 16.33 8.02 -10.48
CA GLY A 89 17.34 9.07 -10.61
C GLY A 89 18.24 9.11 -9.38
N GLN A 90 19.47 9.58 -9.60
CA GLN A 90 20.47 9.79 -8.55
C GLN A 90 20.69 11.28 -8.36
N TRP A 91 20.77 11.74 -7.11
CA TRP A 91 21.02 13.14 -6.76
C TRP A 91 19.91 14.12 -7.18
N ASP A 92 18.70 13.61 -7.42
CA ASP A 92 17.55 14.43 -7.80
C ASP A 92 17.15 15.40 -6.68
N ALA A 93 16.72 16.59 -7.07
CA ALA A 93 16.18 17.57 -6.14
C ALA A 93 14.89 17.05 -5.49
N ILE A 94 14.84 17.11 -4.17
CA ILE A 94 13.70 16.69 -3.35
C ILE A 94 13.02 17.90 -2.73
N GLY A 95 11.73 17.77 -2.42
CA GLY A 95 11.05 18.77 -1.60
C GLY A 95 11.73 18.86 -0.23
N ARG A 96 11.90 20.08 0.30
CA ARG A 96 12.29 20.28 1.69
C ARG A 96 11.06 20.13 2.57
N LEU A 97 11.12 19.23 3.55
CA LEU A 97 10.09 19.10 4.58
C LEU A 97 10.04 20.37 5.44
N VAL A 98 8.86 20.97 5.52
CA VAL A 98 8.60 22.14 6.37
C VAL A 98 7.93 21.71 7.66
N ASP A 99 6.84 20.96 7.56
CA ASP A 99 6.16 20.39 8.72
C ASP A 99 5.39 19.11 8.39
N ARG A 100 5.04 18.39 9.45
CA ARG A 100 4.19 17.21 9.43
C ARG A 100 3.19 17.32 10.57
N LYS A 101 1.90 17.26 10.26
CA LYS A 101 0.81 17.42 11.22
C LYS A 101 -0.15 16.24 11.14
N ILE A 102 -0.54 15.73 12.30
CA ILE A 102 -1.56 14.70 12.44
C ILE A 102 -2.79 15.33 13.08
N ASP A 103 -3.94 15.20 12.42
CA ASP A 103 -5.23 15.55 13.01
C ASP A 103 -5.73 14.38 13.86
N ALA A 104 -5.79 14.57 15.17
CA ALA A 104 -6.21 13.53 16.12
C ALA A 104 -7.69 13.14 15.98
N ALA A 105 -8.55 14.02 15.47
CA ALA A 105 -9.98 13.76 15.33
C ALA A 105 -10.26 12.87 14.11
N THR A 106 -9.55 13.09 13.01
CA THR A 106 -9.77 12.37 11.75
C THR A 106 -8.74 11.29 11.47
N GLY A 107 -7.57 11.38 12.09
CA GLY A 107 -6.39 10.58 11.80
C GLY A 107 -5.64 11.03 10.54
N ALA A 108 -6.05 12.12 9.90
CA ALA A 108 -5.42 12.59 8.67
C ALA A 108 -4.00 13.11 8.93
N ILE A 109 -3.06 12.79 8.03
CA ILE A 109 -1.68 13.25 8.09
C ILE A 109 -1.47 14.25 6.96
N THR A 110 -1.10 15.48 7.29
CA THR A 110 -0.78 16.55 6.34
C THR A 110 0.68 16.92 6.48
N VAL A 111 1.40 16.92 5.36
CA VAL A 111 2.82 17.22 5.28
C VAL A 111 3.00 18.42 4.37
N THR A 112 3.66 19.47 4.86
CA THR A 112 3.99 20.64 4.05
C THR A 112 5.42 20.52 3.57
N LEU A 113 5.60 20.66 2.26
CA LEU A 113 6.89 20.62 1.59
C LEU A 113 7.08 21.85 0.71
N GLU A 114 8.33 22.11 0.36
CA GLU A 114 8.66 23.23 -0.52
C GLU A 114 9.87 22.97 -1.40
N TYR A 115 9.88 23.65 -2.54
CA TYR A 115 11.05 23.83 -3.38
C TYR A 115 11.48 25.30 -3.29
N PRO A 116 12.42 25.65 -2.39
CA PRO A 116 12.77 27.04 -2.08
C PRO A 116 13.23 27.85 -3.29
N ASP A 117 14.03 27.23 -4.16
CA ASP A 117 14.58 27.87 -5.38
C ASP A 117 13.48 28.27 -6.37
N TYR A 118 12.33 27.60 -6.29
CA TYR A 118 11.14 27.87 -7.11
C TYR A 118 10.08 28.67 -6.35
N LYS A 119 10.33 29.04 -5.09
CA LYS A 119 9.39 29.72 -4.17
C LYS A 119 8.02 29.02 -4.13
N TRP A 120 8.03 27.70 -4.18
CA TRP A 120 6.82 26.91 -4.35
C TRP A 120 6.60 25.97 -3.17
N ARG A 121 5.40 26.03 -2.60
CA ARG A 121 4.94 25.21 -1.47
C ARG A 121 3.77 24.36 -1.90
N TYR A 122 3.72 23.15 -1.37
CA TYR A 122 2.63 22.21 -1.58
C TYR A 122 2.44 21.35 -0.33
N ARG A 123 1.32 20.63 -0.29
CA ARG A 123 1.02 19.71 0.79
C ARG A 123 0.72 18.33 0.26
N VAL A 124 1.27 17.31 0.90
CA VAL A 124 0.83 15.92 0.73
C VAL A 124 -0.06 15.59 1.91
N ARG A 125 -1.31 15.23 1.64
CA ARG A 125 -2.29 14.86 2.65
C ARG A 125 -2.75 13.43 2.45
N SER A 126 -2.86 12.69 3.53
CA SER A 126 -3.38 11.33 3.53
C SER A 126 -4.58 11.18 4.45
N GLU A 127 -5.52 10.33 4.05
CA GLU A 127 -6.69 9.94 4.85
C GLU A 127 -6.93 8.44 4.72
N LYS A 128 -7.25 7.79 5.84
CA LYS A 128 -7.74 6.41 5.79
C LYS A 128 -9.17 6.34 5.22
N ARG A 129 -9.45 5.29 4.44
CA ARG A 129 -10.75 4.95 3.88
C ARG A 129 -10.95 3.44 3.97
N GLY A 130 -11.42 2.96 5.13
CA GLY A 130 -11.44 1.53 5.44
C GLY A 130 -10.02 0.94 5.35
N GLY A 131 -9.82 -0.07 4.51
CA GLY A 131 -8.50 -0.67 4.23
C GLY A 131 -7.63 0.09 3.23
N ALA A 132 -8.03 1.26 2.75
CA ALA A 132 -7.27 2.07 1.81
C ALA A 132 -6.76 3.38 2.43
N VAL A 133 -5.73 3.98 1.81
CA VAL A 133 -5.29 5.36 2.11
C VAL A 133 -5.49 6.21 0.86
N ALA A 134 -6.31 7.25 0.96
CA ALA A 134 -6.38 8.28 -0.06
C ALA A 134 -5.20 9.25 0.15
N VAL A 135 -4.37 9.42 -0.87
CA VAL A 135 -3.30 10.43 -0.91
C VAL A 135 -3.73 11.56 -1.84
N SER A 136 -3.54 12.80 -1.40
CA SER A 136 -3.88 14.00 -2.14
C SER A 136 -2.70 14.96 -2.12
N VAL A 137 -2.33 15.46 -3.29
CA VAL A 137 -1.41 16.58 -3.43
C VAL A 137 -2.24 17.85 -3.51
N ILE A 138 -2.04 18.75 -2.55
CA ILE A 138 -2.76 20.01 -2.44
C ILE A 138 -1.82 21.14 -2.83
N LEU A 139 -2.21 21.87 -3.87
CA LEU A 139 -1.46 23.00 -4.41
C LEU A 139 -2.20 24.29 -4.07
N ASP A 140 -1.68 25.05 -3.11
CA ASP A 140 -2.23 26.38 -2.76
C ASP A 140 -1.85 27.44 -3.82
N GLN A 141 -0.82 27.14 -4.63
CA GLN A 141 -0.38 27.92 -5.78
C GLN A 141 -0.20 26.99 -6.98
N PRO A 142 -0.42 27.47 -8.21
CA PRO A 142 -0.18 26.67 -9.41
C PRO A 142 1.28 26.18 -9.44
N VAL A 143 1.51 25.05 -10.12
CA VAL A 143 2.87 24.57 -10.41
C VAL A 143 3.62 25.68 -11.15
N PRO A 144 4.82 26.09 -10.70
CA PRO A 144 5.62 27.10 -11.38
C PRO A 144 5.89 26.71 -12.83
N ALA A 145 5.88 27.68 -13.75
CA ALA A 145 6.07 27.42 -15.18
C ALA A 145 7.36 26.63 -15.48
N ALA A 146 8.44 26.85 -14.72
CA ALA A 146 9.71 26.14 -14.86
C ALA A 146 9.63 24.64 -14.50
N LEU A 147 8.62 24.25 -13.74
CA LEU A 147 8.37 22.88 -13.24
C LEU A 147 7.21 22.19 -13.99
N ALA A 148 6.52 22.89 -14.89
CA ALA A 148 5.45 22.30 -15.69
C ALA A 148 5.99 21.14 -16.55
N GLY A 149 5.31 19.99 -16.51
CA GLY A 149 5.74 18.76 -17.18
C GLY A 149 6.93 18.04 -16.51
N LYS A 150 7.43 18.54 -15.38
CA LYS A 150 8.53 17.94 -14.61
C LYS A 150 8.08 17.52 -13.21
N ALA A 151 7.33 18.38 -12.53
CA ALA A 151 6.77 18.08 -11.22
C ALA A 151 5.70 16.97 -11.34
N GLY A 152 5.99 15.81 -10.76
CA GLY A 152 5.09 14.65 -10.72
C GLY A 152 5.08 14.01 -9.35
N PHE A 153 3.93 13.49 -8.91
CA PHE A 153 3.90 12.66 -7.72
C PHE A 153 4.41 11.27 -8.08
N ASN A 154 5.54 10.87 -7.49
CA ASN A 154 6.18 9.60 -7.79
C ASN A 154 6.07 8.70 -6.56
N LEU A 155 5.41 7.55 -6.70
CA LEU A 155 5.44 6.47 -5.72
C LEU A 155 6.22 5.31 -6.33
N GLU A 156 7.38 5.00 -5.75
CA GLU A 156 8.30 4.01 -6.29
C GLU A 156 8.00 2.66 -5.66
N PHE A 157 7.61 1.68 -6.47
CA PHE A 157 7.48 0.29 -6.02
C PHE A 157 8.84 -0.39 -6.09
N LEU A 158 9.20 -1.17 -5.06
CA LEU A 158 10.38 -2.02 -5.03
C LEU A 158 10.03 -3.35 -5.71
N PRO A 159 10.33 -3.51 -7.02
CA PRO A 159 9.61 -4.47 -7.84
C PRO A 159 10.00 -5.92 -7.58
N ALA A 160 11.09 -6.20 -6.85
CA ALA A 160 11.54 -7.57 -6.61
C ALA A 160 10.48 -8.46 -5.94
N ALA A 161 9.64 -7.89 -5.07
CA ALA A 161 8.53 -8.60 -4.45
C ALA A 161 7.35 -8.86 -5.42
N TYR A 162 7.30 -8.13 -6.54
CA TYR A 162 6.18 -8.11 -7.48
C TYR A 162 6.55 -8.47 -8.93
N PHE A 163 7.78 -8.91 -9.20
CA PHE A 163 8.13 -9.40 -10.53
C PHE A 163 7.17 -10.50 -10.98
N HIS A 164 6.70 -10.41 -12.22
CA HIS A 164 5.70 -11.30 -12.80
C HIS A 164 4.29 -11.25 -12.17
N HIS A 165 4.05 -10.36 -11.20
CA HIS A 165 2.70 -10.10 -10.71
C HIS A 165 1.98 -9.08 -11.60
N SER A 166 0.67 -9.24 -11.72
CA SER A 166 -0.19 -8.28 -12.40
C SER A 166 -0.54 -7.11 -11.49
N TYR A 167 -0.68 -5.92 -12.07
CA TYR A 167 -1.22 -4.74 -11.43
C TYR A 167 -2.44 -4.23 -12.20
N MET A 168 -3.25 -3.40 -11.54
CA MET A 168 -4.34 -2.65 -12.15
C MET A 168 -4.21 -1.19 -11.71
N ALA A 169 -4.11 -0.27 -12.66
CA ALA A 169 -4.08 1.16 -12.42
C ALA A 169 -4.98 1.86 -13.44
N ASP A 170 -5.82 2.79 -12.99
CA ASP A 170 -6.73 3.56 -13.85
C ASP A 170 -7.61 2.71 -14.79
N GLY A 171 -8.01 1.52 -14.33
CA GLY A 171 -8.81 0.56 -15.11
C GLY A 171 -8.01 -0.22 -16.16
N VAL A 172 -6.70 -0.05 -16.23
CA VAL A 172 -5.78 -0.77 -17.12
C VAL A 172 -5.03 -1.82 -16.31
N SER A 173 -5.11 -3.07 -16.75
CA SER A 173 -4.28 -4.15 -16.22
C SER A 173 -2.92 -4.18 -16.90
N GLY A 174 -1.88 -4.55 -16.17
CA GLY A 174 -0.57 -4.86 -16.71
C GLY A 174 0.19 -5.82 -15.79
N ALA A 175 1.47 -6.04 -16.06
CA ALA A 175 2.40 -6.81 -15.25
C ALA A 175 3.67 -6.00 -14.97
N PHE A 176 4.24 -6.20 -13.77
CA PHE A 176 5.53 -5.61 -13.44
C PHE A 176 6.64 -6.28 -14.25
N PRO A 177 7.47 -5.52 -14.98
CA PRO A 177 8.59 -6.07 -15.71
C PRO A 177 9.72 -6.47 -14.77
N VAL A 178 10.67 -7.26 -15.28
CA VAL A 178 11.81 -7.77 -14.49
C VAL A 178 12.87 -6.68 -14.29
N TYR A 179 13.07 -5.79 -15.26
CA TYR A 179 14.05 -4.72 -15.13
C TYR A 179 13.35 -3.37 -14.87
N PRO A 180 13.88 -2.52 -13.96
CA PRO A 180 13.27 -1.23 -13.62
C PRO A 180 13.10 -0.25 -14.78
N ALA A 181 13.84 -0.44 -15.88
CA ALA A 181 13.82 0.44 -17.06
C ALA A 181 12.95 -0.11 -18.21
N ASP A 182 12.40 -1.31 -18.06
CA ASP A 182 11.54 -1.90 -19.08
C ASP A 182 10.16 -1.21 -19.11
N ALA A 183 9.49 -1.32 -20.27
CA ALA A 183 8.10 -0.93 -20.36
C ALA A 183 7.24 -1.84 -19.48
N MET A 184 6.27 -1.25 -18.78
CA MET A 184 5.20 -2.03 -18.15
C MET A 184 4.42 -2.76 -19.26
N ILE A 185 4.11 -4.04 -19.02
CA ILE A 185 3.59 -4.97 -20.03
C ILE A 185 2.10 -5.23 -19.83
#